data_AF-A0A6S6TRU9-F1
#
_entry.id   AF-A0A6S6TRU9-F1
#
_cell.length_a   1.000
_cell.length_b   1.000
_cell.length_c   1.000
_cell.angle_alpha   90.00
_cell.angle_beta   90.00
_cell.angle_gamma   90.00
#
_symmetry.space_group_name_H-M   'P 1'
#
loop_
_entity.id
_entity.type
_entity.pdbx_description
1 polymer ?
#
loop_
_entity_poly.entity_id
_entity_poly.type
_entity_poly.pdbx_seq_one_letter_code
_entity_poly.pdbx_strand_id
1 'polypeptide(L)'
;MQGYIIHFNNEKGYGFIASDEQETNIFVHISQVQNTNELSQGQSVEFNIEKTPKGLSAVNVIAGKKHYSPYLIFGLLSFVILTLVLLYASQYVQLLVAYLIAINISTFLLYGYDKFISGTEKLRVPELNLQTLALLGGSPSALIVQKLFRHKTLKGSFQVIYWLIVMGQVGLLLWFTS
;
A
#
# COMPACT_ATOMS: atom_id res chain seq x y z
N MET A 1 -22.11 -9.67 14.08
CA MET A 1 -21.19 -10.25 13.09
C MET A 1 -20.14 -9.21 12.74
N GLN A 2 -18.96 -9.64 12.30
CA GLN A 2 -17.87 -8.74 11.91
C GLN A 2 -17.56 -8.88 10.42
N GLY A 3 -17.05 -7.81 9.82
CA GLY A 3 -16.65 -7.78 8.42
C GLY A 3 -15.87 -6.52 8.07
N TYR A 4 -15.65 -6.33 6.77
CA TYR A 4 -14.98 -5.15 6.23
C TYR A 4 -15.70 -4.61 5.00
N ILE A 5 -15.66 -3.28 4.82
CA ILE A 5 -16.24 -2.63 3.65
C ILE A 5 -15.44 -3.00 2.40
N ILE A 6 -16.08 -3.66 1.43
CA ILE A 6 -15.47 -3.98 0.13
C ILE A 6 -15.48 -2.75 -0.77
N HIS A 7 -16.62 -2.07 -0.82
CA HIS A 7 -16.83 -0.86 -1.57
C HIS A 7 -18.01 -0.10 -0.96
N PHE A 8 -17.93 1.22 -0.92
CA PHE A 8 -19.01 2.07 -0.45
C PHE A 8 -19.00 3.39 -1.22
N ASN A 9 -20.15 3.78 -1.77
CA ASN A 9 -20.30 5.06 -2.44
C ASN A 9 -20.95 6.03 -1.46
N ASN A 10 -20.16 6.97 -0.92
CA ASN A 10 -20.64 7.95 0.05
C ASN A 10 -21.66 8.95 -0.54
N GLU A 11 -21.62 9.24 -1.85
CA GLU A 11 -22.60 10.11 -2.50
C GLU A 11 -23.97 9.43 -2.62
N LYS A 12 -23.98 8.14 -2.94
CA LYS A 12 -25.21 7.34 -3.07
C LYS A 12 -25.68 6.69 -1.76
N GLY A 13 -24.83 6.65 -0.75
CA GLY A 13 -25.15 6.13 0.58
C GLY A 13 -25.27 4.61 0.67
N TYR A 14 -24.65 3.83 -0.22
CA TYR A 14 -24.69 2.37 -0.15
C TYR A 14 -23.38 1.68 -0.54
N GLY A 15 -23.24 0.42 -0.14
CA GLY A 15 -22.08 -0.40 -0.44
C GLY A 15 -22.26 -1.86 -0.05
N PHE A 16 -21.14 -2.56 0.08
CA PHE A 16 -21.09 -3.98 0.38
C PHE A 16 -20.02 -4.31 1.44
N ILE A 17 -20.35 -5.28 2.30
CA ILE A 17 -19.52 -5.81 3.36
C ILE A 17 -19.15 -7.25 3.04
N ALA A 18 -17.88 -7.60 3.22
CA ALA A 18 -17.41 -8.98 3.25
C ALA A 18 -17.32 -9.46 4.70
N SER A 19 -17.73 -10.70 4.96
CA SER A 19 -17.63 -11.35 6.26
C SER A 19 -17.15 -12.78 6.05
N ASP A 20 -16.25 -13.28 6.90
CA ASP A 20 -15.72 -14.65 6.77
C ASP A 20 -16.80 -15.72 7.06
N GLU A 21 -17.88 -15.33 7.72
CA GLU A 21 -19.03 -16.21 8.03
C GLU A 21 -20.04 -16.33 6.88
N GLN A 22 -19.91 -15.51 5.83
CA GLN A 22 -20.85 -15.43 4.71
C GLN A 22 -20.08 -15.42 3.39
N GLU A 23 -20.34 -16.40 2.51
CA GLU A 23 -19.71 -16.42 1.18
C GLU A 23 -20.17 -15.27 0.28
N THR A 24 -21.37 -14.74 0.54
CA THR A 24 -21.95 -13.65 -0.26
C THR A 24 -21.72 -12.29 0.37
N ASN A 25 -21.44 -11.30 -0.47
CA ASN A 25 -21.35 -9.90 -0.07
C ASN A 25 -22.69 -9.41 0.51
N ILE A 26 -22.61 -8.71 1.64
CA ILE A 26 -23.77 -8.24 2.40
C ILE A 26 -24.00 -6.77 2.07
N PHE A 27 -25.21 -6.42 1.66
CA PHE A 27 -25.54 -5.04 1.31
C PHE A 27 -25.57 -4.15 2.56
N VAL A 28 -25.09 -2.91 2.45
CA VAL A 28 -25.18 -1.92 3.53
C VAL A 28 -25.63 -0.57 2.98
N HIS A 29 -26.50 0.11 3.73
CA HIS A 29 -26.95 1.48 3.45
C HIS A 29 -26.53 2.40 4.59
N ILE A 30 -26.21 3.67 4.28
CA ILE A 30 -25.70 4.63 5.28
C ILE A 30 -26.67 4.87 6.42
N SER A 31 -27.98 4.76 6.16
CA SER A 31 -29.02 4.90 7.19
C SER A 31 -28.97 3.83 8.29
N GLN A 32 -28.26 2.73 8.05
CA GLN A 32 -28.07 1.66 9.03
C GLN A 32 -26.79 1.84 9.85
N VAL A 33 -25.97 2.84 9.54
CA VAL A 33 -24.71 3.14 10.23
C VAL A 33 -24.99 4.12 11.37
N GLN A 34 -24.57 3.77 12.58
CA GLN A 34 -24.98 4.52 13.79
C GLN A 34 -24.01 5.63 14.20
N ASN A 35 -22.70 5.43 13.97
CA ASN A 35 -21.64 6.24 14.58
C ASN A 35 -20.87 7.13 13.59
N THR A 36 -21.21 7.09 12.31
CA THR A 36 -20.58 7.92 11.28
C THR A 36 -21.49 8.04 10.06
N ASN A 37 -21.33 9.13 9.31
CA ASN A 37 -22.04 9.37 8.05
C ASN A 37 -21.23 8.95 6.83
N GLU A 38 -20.04 8.37 7.04
CA GLU A 38 -19.16 7.94 5.95
C GLU A 38 -18.51 6.60 6.28
N LEU A 39 -18.40 5.75 5.25
CA LEU A 39 -17.64 4.51 5.32
C LEU A 39 -16.49 4.55 4.34
N SER A 40 -15.34 4.01 4.76
CA SER A 40 -14.15 3.88 3.93
C SER A 40 -13.96 2.43 3.50
N GLN A 41 -13.50 2.21 2.27
CA GLN A 41 -13.12 0.89 1.81
C GLN A 41 -12.04 0.28 2.74
N GLY A 42 -12.20 -0.99 3.11
CA GLY A 42 -11.33 -1.71 4.05
C GLY A 42 -11.56 -1.37 5.53
N GLN A 43 -12.53 -0.52 5.85
CA GLN A 43 -12.91 -0.24 7.23
C GLN A 43 -13.60 -1.46 7.85
N SER A 44 -13.15 -1.86 9.04
CA SER A 44 -13.82 -2.90 9.83
C SER A 44 -15.18 -2.40 10.31
N VAL A 45 -16.17 -3.28 10.29
CA VAL A 45 -17.53 -2.99 10.74
C VAL A 45 -18.09 -4.15 11.55
N GLU A 46 -18.89 -3.81 12.55
CA GLU A 46 -19.73 -4.75 13.28
C GLU A 46 -21.19 -4.50 12.93
N PHE A 47 -21.96 -5.55 12.67
CA PHE A 47 -23.33 -5.43 12.17
C PHE A 47 -24.14 -6.71 12.44
N ASN A 48 -25.45 -6.60 12.27
CA ASN A 48 -26.37 -7.73 12.25
C ASN A 48 -26.88 -7.96 10.82
N ILE A 49 -27.19 -9.21 10.46
CA ILE A 49 -27.75 -9.55 9.15
C ILE A 49 -29.27 -9.66 9.24
N GLU A 50 -29.94 -9.08 8.24
CA GLU A 50 -31.35 -9.24 8.00
C GLU A 50 -31.59 -9.70 6.55
N LYS A 51 -32.57 -10.60 6.35
CA LYS A 51 -32.99 -11.01 5.02
C LYS A 51 -34.03 -10.03 4.49
N THR A 52 -33.71 -9.36 3.39
CA THR A 52 -34.62 -8.47 2.68
C THR A 52 -35.05 -9.11 1.35
N PRO A 53 -36.10 -8.59 0.68
CA PRO A 53 -36.48 -9.04 -0.66
C PRO A 53 -35.36 -8.91 -1.70
N LYS A 54 -34.34 -8.07 -1.44
CA LYS A 54 -33.18 -7.83 -2.31
C LYS A 54 -31.94 -8.65 -1.92
N GLY A 55 -32.03 -9.51 -0.91
CA GLY A 55 -30.91 -10.30 -0.38
C GLY A 55 -30.53 -9.93 1.05
N LEU A 56 -29.30 -10.29 1.45
CA LEU A 56 -28.79 -10.02 2.79
C LEU A 56 -28.43 -8.55 2.95
N SER A 57 -28.97 -7.91 3.98
CA SER A 57 -28.68 -6.53 4.34
C SER A 57 -28.12 -6.44 5.74
N ALA A 58 -27.14 -5.58 5.94
CA ALA A 58 -26.58 -5.24 7.23
C ALA A 58 -27.43 -4.17 7.91
N VAL A 59 -27.74 -4.38 9.18
CA VAL A 59 -28.47 -3.46 10.06
C VAL A 59 -27.69 -3.24 11.36
N ASN A 60 -27.95 -2.10 12.03
CA ASN A 60 -27.21 -1.69 13.24
C ASN A 60 -25.68 -1.73 13.04
N VAL A 61 -25.22 -1.10 11.96
CA VAL A 61 -23.81 -1.11 11.57
C VAL A 61 -23.05 -0.12 12.45
N ILE A 62 -22.02 -0.62 13.14
CA ILE A 62 -21.06 0.17 13.91
C ILE A 62 -19.76 0.19 13.12
N ALA A 63 -19.36 1.37 12.67
CA ALA A 63 -18.12 1.55 11.94
C ALA A 63 -16.93 1.49 12.90
N GLY A 64 -15.98 0.61 12.63
CA GLY A 64 -14.70 0.54 13.35
C GLY A 64 -13.79 1.72 13.01
N LYS A 65 -12.54 1.68 13.50
CA LYS A 65 -11.55 2.73 13.20
C LYS A 65 -11.36 2.86 11.68
N LYS A 66 -11.41 4.09 11.15
CA LYS A 66 -11.06 4.38 9.75
C LYS A 66 -9.65 3.86 9.49
N HIS A 67 -9.51 2.96 8.51
CA HIS A 67 -8.21 2.48 8.07
C HIS A 67 -7.61 3.56 7.16
N TYR A 68 -6.74 4.41 7.71
CA TYR A 68 -6.02 5.38 6.89
C TYR A 68 -5.11 4.63 5.94
N SER A 69 -5.25 4.90 4.64
CA SER A 69 -4.37 4.30 3.65
C SER A 69 -2.94 4.81 3.90
N PRO A 70 -1.93 3.94 4.11
CA PRO A 70 -0.59 4.33 4.54
C PRO A 70 0.21 5.07 3.45
N TYR A 71 -0.36 5.25 2.26
CA TYR A 71 0.28 5.86 1.09
C TYR A 71 0.87 7.24 1.39
N LEU A 72 0.11 8.11 2.05
CA LEU A 72 0.54 9.50 2.29
C LEU A 72 1.68 9.58 3.30
N ILE A 73 1.54 8.85 4.42
CA ILE A 73 2.55 8.84 5.49
C ILE A 73 3.86 8.26 4.96
N PHE A 74 3.76 7.14 4.23
CA PHE A 74 4.93 6.48 3.65
C PHE A 74 5.58 7.32 2.55
N GLY A 75 4.78 7.91 1.65
CA GLY A 75 5.28 8.79 0.60
C GLY A 75 5.99 10.02 1.18
N LEU A 76 5.42 10.62 2.23
CA LEU A 76 6.04 11.74 2.93
C LEU A 76 7.36 11.34 3.59
N LEU A 77 7.39 10.22 4.31
CA LEU A 77 8.60 9.72 4.97
C LEU A 77 9.70 9.39 3.95
N SER A 78 9.33 8.78 2.82
CA SER A 78 10.23 8.54 1.69
C SER A 78 10.82 9.81 1.12
N PHE A 79 9.97 10.82 0.90
CA PHE A 79 10.37 12.10 0.35
C PHE A 79 11.31 12.84 1.30
N VAL A 80 11.01 12.83 2.60
CA VAL A 80 11.84 13.43 3.64
C VAL A 80 13.21 12.76 3.71
N ILE A 81 13.26 11.42 3.79
CA ILE A 81 14.53 10.68 3.85
C ILE A 81 15.36 10.95 2.59
N LEU A 82 14.75 10.84 1.40
CA LEU A 82 15.44 11.09 0.14
C LEU A 82 15.99 12.51 0.11
N THR A 83 15.19 13.51 0.46
CA THR A 83 15.60 14.92 0.43
C THR A 83 16.73 15.21 1.41
N LEU A 84 16.63 14.71 2.65
CA LEU A 84 17.67 14.92 3.66
C LEU A 84 19.00 14.28 3.24
N VAL A 85 18.97 13.04 2.76
CA VAL A 85 20.19 12.34 2.30
C VAL A 85 20.76 13.02 1.06
N LEU A 86 19.92 13.46 0.13
CA LEU A 86 20.34 14.18 -1.07
C LEU A 86 21.03 15.51 -0.71
N LEU A 87 20.39 16.33 0.13
CA LEU A 87 20.94 17.62 0.56
C LEU A 87 22.28 17.43 1.27
N TYR A 88 22.38 16.43 2.17
CA TYR A 88 23.61 16.11 2.87
C TYR A 88 24.71 15.60 1.93
N ALA A 89 24.43 14.58 1.11
CA ALA A 89 25.41 13.96 0.22
C ALA A 89 25.90 14.92 -0.87
N SER A 90 25.03 15.82 -1.36
CA SER A 90 25.37 16.80 -2.41
C SER A 90 26.47 17.79 -2.01
N GLN A 91 26.78 17.91 -0.71
CA GLN A 91 27.91 18.72 -0.23
C GLN A 91 29.28 18.05 -0.43
N TYR A 92 29.31 16.72 -0.61
CA TYR A 92 30.55 15.94 -0.67
C TYR A 92 30.79 15.29 -2.04
N VAL A 93 29.72 14.97 -2.76
CA VAL A 93 29.78 14.27 -4.05
C VAL A 93 28.92 14.96 -5.10
N GLN A 94 29.17 14.66 -6.37
CA GLN A 94 28.37 15.17 -7.49
C GLN A 94 26.88 14.84 -7.30
N LEU A 95 26.01 15.74 -7.76
CA LEU A 95 24.56 15.65 -7.56
C LEU A 95 23.96 14.30 -8.01
N LEU A 96 24.43 13.74 -9.13
CA LEU A 96 23.97 12.44 -9.62
C LEU A 96 24.35 11.30 -8.66
N VAL A 97 25.58 11.30 -8.14
CA VAL A 97 26.06 10.31 -7.17
C VAL A 97 25.29 10.47 -5.84
N ALA A 98 25.08 11.70 -5.40
CA ALA A 98 24.27 12.02 -4.22
C ALA A 98 22.84 11.50 -4.38
N TYR A 99 22.22 11.70 -5.55
CA TYR A 99 20.91 11.17 -5.88
C TYR A 99 20.86 9.65 -5.82
N LEU A 100 21.82 8.95 -6.43
CA LEU A 100 21.89 7.49 -6.41
C LEU A 100 22.05 6.94 -4.99
N ILE A 101 22.84 7.61 -4.14
CA ILE A 101 22.96 7.28 -2.71
C ILE A 101 21.61 7.48 -2.01
N ALA A 102 20.99 8.65 -2.20
CA ALA A 102 19.74 9.01 -1.53
C ALA A 102 18.58 8.06 -1.89
N ILE A 103 18.40 7.75 -3.18
CA ILE A 103 17.33 6.85 -3.60
C ILE A 103 17.57 5.42 -3.10
N ASN A 104 18.82 4.93 -3.09
CA ASN A 104 19.14 3.58 -2.61
C ASN A 104 19.02 3.46 -1.08
N ILE A 105 19.40 4.48 -0.31
CA ILE A 105 19.20 4.50 1.15
C ILE A 105 17.71 4.54 1.49
N SER A 106 16.96 5.47 0.87
CA SER A 106 15.51 5.56 1.06
C SER A 106 14.81 4.25 0.72
N THR A 107 15.16 3.64 -0.41
CA THR A 107 14.59 2.35 -0.84
C THR A 107 14.90 1.22 0.15
N PHE A 108 16.15 1.14 0.65
CA PHE A 108 16.52 0.12 1.61
C PHE A 108 15.70 0.21 2.90
N LEU A 109 15.62 1.41 3.48
CA LEU A 109 14.88 1.66 4.73
C LEU A 109 13.40 1.32 4.60
N LEU A 110 12.80 1.70 3.47
CA LEU A 110 11.37 1.57 3.23
C LEU A 110 10.94 0.15 2.86
N TYR A 111 11.73 -0.57 2.05
CA TYR A 111 11.52 -2.00 1.85
C TYR A 111 11.73 -2.79 3.15
N GLY A 112 12.71 -2.39 3.96
CA GLY A 112 12.94 -2.98 5.29
C GLY A 112 11.76 -2.77 6.23
N TYR A 113 11.23 -1.54 6.30
CA TYR A 113 10.05 -1.20 7.08
C TYR A 113 8.82 -2.03 6.69
N ASP A 114 8.54 -2.17 5.39
CA ASP A 114 7.44 -3.02 4.90
C ASP A 114 7.58 -4.47 5.38
N LYS A 115 8.81 -5.01 5.41
CA LYS A 115 9.07 -6.34 5.98
C LYS A 115 8.77 -6.38 7.47
N PHE A 116 9.27 -5.42 8.25
CA PHE A 116 9.07 -5.40 9.70
C PHE A 116 7.59 -5.32 10.09
N ILE A 117 6.75 -4.75 9.23
CA ILE A 117 5.30 -4.65 9.44
C ILE A 117 4.52 -5.86 8.91
N SER A 118 5.10 -6.64 7.98
CA SER A 118 4.46 -7.82 7.39
C SER A 118 4.24 -8.95 8.42
N GLY A 119 3.15 -8.84 9.17
CA GLY A 119 2.83 -9.75 10.29
C GLY A 119 2.22 -9.05 11.51
N THR A 120 2.22 -7.71 11.53
CA THR A 120 1.55 -6.91 12.56
C THR A 120 0.18 -6.41 12.08
N GLU A 121 -0.67 -5.95 12.99
CA GLU A 121 -1.91 -5.22 12.68
C GLU A 121 -1.66 -3.82 12.11
N LYS A 122 -0.40 -3.39 12.00
CA LYS A 122 -0.05 -2.10 11.40
C LYS A 122 -0.27 -2.15 9.89
N LEU A 123 -0.58 -0.98 9.36
CA LEU A 123 -0.84 -0.74 7.95
C LEU A 123 0.33 -1.19 7.05
N ARG A 124 0.10 -2.19 6.20
CA ARG A 124 1.08 -2.70 5.22
C ARG A 124 1.36 -1.69 4.12
N VAL A 125 2.58 -1.68 3.59
CA VAL A 125 2.96 -0.76 2.51
C VAL A 125 2.42 -1.29 1.16
N PRO A 126 1.73 -0.45 0.38
CA PRO A 126 1.27 -0.79 -0.96
C PRO A 126 2.44 -1.11 -1.90
N GLU A 127 2.25 -2.09 -2.79
CA GLU A 127 3.30 -2.56 -3.70
C GLU A 127 3.75 -1.49 -4.69
N LEU A 128 2.82 -0.64 -5.11
CA LEU A 128 3.09 0.46 -6.02
C LEU A 128 4.17 1.40 -5.48
N ASN A 129 4.11 1.77 -4.18
CA ASN A 129 5.09 2.67 -3.58
C ASN A 129 6.52 2.08 -3.61
N LEU A 130 6.62 0.78 -3.34
CA LEU A 130 7.89 0.05 -3.39
C LEU A 130 8.41 -0.07 -4.82
N GLN A 131 7.53 -0.28 -5.80
CA GLN A 131 7.90 -0.36 -7.21
C GLN A 131 8.31 1.01 -7.76
N THR A 132 7.68 2.11 -7.34
CA THR A 132 8.08 3.47 -7.70
C THR A 132 9.51 3.79 -7.26
N LEU A 133 9.88 3.40 -6.03
CA LEU A 133 11.25 3.55 -5.54
C LEU A 133 12.28 2.76 -6.37
N ALA A 134 11.93 1.53 -6.74
CA ALA A 134 12.76 0.73 -7.63
C ALA A 134 12.90 1.38 -9.01
N LEU A 135 11.80 1.91 -9.56
CA LEU A 135 11.75 2.61 -10.85
C LEU A 135 12.66 3.84 -10.87
N LEU A 136 12.66 4.62 -9.79
CA LEU A 136 13.50 5.81 -9.62
C LEU A 136 15.00 5.50 -9.40
N GLY A 137 15.42 4.24 -9.45
CA GLY A 137 16.85 3.86 -9.35
C GLY A 137 17.24 3.20 -8.04
N GLY A 138 16.27 2.92 -7.16
CA GLY A 138 16.48 2.12 -5.95
C GLY A 138 16.50 0.60 -6.17
N SER A 139 16.42 0.13 -7.43
CA SER A 139 16.30 -1.29 -7.75
C SER A 139 17.42 -2.19 -7.18
N PRO A 140 18.70 -1.75 -7.05
CA PRO A 140 19.74 -2.55 -6.39
C PRO A 140 19.45 -2.76 -4.90
N SER A 141 19.15 -1.70 -4.16
CA SER A 141 18.75 -1.80 -2.74
C SER A 141 17.49 -2.66 -2.56
N ALA A 142 16.50 -2.49 -3.45
CA ALA A 142 15.29 -3.32 -3.43
C ALA A 142 15.64 -4.82 -3.60
N LEU A 143 16.57 -5.17 -4.49
CA LEU A 143 17.02 -6.56 -4.66
C LEU A 143 17.68 -7.11 -3.39
N ILE A 144 18.56 -6.30 -2.79
CA ILE A 144 19.28 -6.66 -1.56
C ILE A 144 18.28 -6.96 -0.45
N VAL A 145 17.29 -6.08 -0.22
CA VAL A 145 16.28 -6.28 0.82
C VAL A 145 15.40 -7.49 0.52
N GLN A 146 14.95 -7.67 -0.73
CA GLN A 146 14.18 -8.86 -1.13
C GLN A 146 14.94 -10.16 -0.83
N LYS A 147 16.24 -10.20 -1.13
CA LYS A 147 17.12 -11.37 -0.87
C LYS A 147 17.41 -11.57 0.61
N LEU A 148 17.81 -10.51 1.33
CA LEU A 148 18.15 -10.57 2.75
C LEU A 148 16.97 -11.03 3.61
N PHE A 149 15.77 -10.52 3.33
CA PHE A 149 14.59 -10.77 4.15
C PHE A 149 13.63 -11.83 3.57
N ARG A 150 13.99 -12.43 2.44
CA ARG A 150 13.13 -13.35 1.66
C ARG A 150 11.71 -12.80 1.53
N HIS A 151 11.60 -11.49 1.32
CA HIS A 151 10.35 -10.74 1.34
C HIS A 151 9.92 -10.43 -0.09
N LYS A 152 8.68 -10.80 -0.45
CA LYS A 152 8.11 -10.62 -1.79
C LYS A 152 8.90 -11.31 -2.93
N THR A 153 9.73 -12.30 -2.63
CA THR A 153 10.51 -13.07 -3.61
C THR A 153 9.67 -14.04 -4.44
N LEU A 154 8.57 -14.57 -3.87
CA LEU A 154 7.70 -15.56 -4.52
C LEU A 154 6.41 -14.97 -5.09
N LYS A 155 6.12 -13.69 -4.84
CA LYS A 155 4.90 -13.06 -5.33
C LYS A 155 5.06 -12.71 -6.81
N GLY A 156 4.51 -13.54 -7.70
CA GLY A 156 4.68 -13.45 -9.15
C GLY A 156 4.37 -12.05 -9.72
N SER A 157 3.24 -11.46 -9.35
CA SER A 157 2.85 -10.13 -9.85
C SER A 157 3.85 -9.02 -9.47
N PHE A 158 4.43 -9.09 -8.27
CA PHE A 158 5.41 -8.12 -7.80
C PHE A 158 6.75 -8.29 -8.53
N GLN A 159 7.21 -9.54 -8.67
CA GLN A 159 8.47 -9.86 -9.33
C GLN A 159 8.47 -9.52 -10.82
N VAL A 160 7.36 -9.76 -11.52
CA VAL A 160 7.25 -9.41 -12.95
C VAL A 160 7.46 -7.91 -13.17
N ILE A 161 6.75 -7.07 -12.42
CA ILE A 161 6.89 -5.61 -12.52
C ILE A 161 8.31 -5.17 -12.13
N TYR A 162 8.87 -5.75 -11.07
CA TYR A 162 10.25 -5.45 -10.64
C TYR A 162 11.29 -5.75 -11.74
N TRP A 163 11.21 -6.92 -12.38
CA TRP A 163 12.16 -7.29 -13.43
C TRP A 163 11.96 -6.47 -14.71
N LEU A 164 10.73 -6.08 -15.05
CA LEU A 164 10.48 -5.12 -16.14
C LEU A 164 11.17 -3.78 -15.87
N ILE A 165 11.11 -3.27 -14.65
CA ILE A 165 11.81 -2.06 -14.23
C ILE A 165 13.32 -2.21 -14.42
N VAL A 166 13.91 -3.30 -13.91
CA VAL A 166 15.36 -3.55 -14.02
C VAL A 166 15.79 -3.65 -15.49
N MET A 167 15.05 -4.37 -16.33
CA MET A 167 15.35 -4.46 -17.76
C MET A 167 15.28 -3.10 -18.46
N GLY A 168 14.28 -2.28 -18.13
CA GLY A 168 14.18 -0.92 -18.65
C GLY A 168 15.36 -0.04 -18.25
N GLN A 169 15.80 -0.13 -16.99
CA GLN A 169 16.97 0.61 -16.49
C GLN A 169 18.27 0.17 -17.18
N VAL A 170 18.48 -1.14 -17.34
CA VAL A 170 19.65 -1.68 -18.06
C VAL A 170 19.62 -1.25 -19.52
N GLY A 171 18.47 -1.32 -20.20
CA GLY A 171 18.32 -0.86 -21.58
C GLY A 171 18.64 0.62 -21.75
N LEU A 172 18.17 1.47 -20.83
CA LEU A 172 18.46 2.90 -20.84
C LEU A 172 19.95 3.18 -20.62
N LEU A 173 20.59 2.47 -19.70
CA LEU A 173 22.03 2.57 -19.47
C LEU A 173 22.82 2.18 -20.72
N LEU A 174 22.48 1.06 -21.36
CA LEU A 174 23.16 0.61 -22.58
C LEU A 174 23.00 1.61 -23.73
N TRP A 175 21.79 2.16 -23.91
CA TRP A 175 21.52 3.20 -24.91
C TRP A 175 22.33 4.48 -24.65
N PHE A 176 22.47 4.89 -23.39
CA PHE A 176 23.25 6.06 -23.03
C PHE A 176 24.77 5.88 -23.22
N THR A 177 25.26 4.64 -23.15
CA THR A 177 26.69 4.31 -23.32
C THR A 177 27.10 3.91 -24.74
N SER A 178 26.14 3.80 -25.67
CA SER A 178 26.38 3.45 -27.08
C SER A 178 26.58 4.69 -27.94
#